data_AF-A0A958GNV5-F1
#
_entry.id   AF-A0A958GNV5-F1
#
_cell.length_a   1.000
_cell.length_b   1.000
_cell.length_c   1.000
_cell.angle_alpha   90.00
_cell.angle_beta   90.00
_cell.angle_gamma   90.00
#
_symmetry.space_group_name_H-M   'P 1'
#
loop_
_entity.id
_entity.type
_entity.pdbx_description
1 polymer ?
#
loop_
_entity_poly.entity_id
_entity_poly.type
_entity_poly.pdbx_seq_one_letter_code
_entity_poly.pdbx_strand_id
1 'polypeptide(L)'
;MNFRGVLLVGAAVVLCVGCSQPLSKAVKGGALGTAAGAGAGAIVGSQVGEAGIGAAVGAGIGLLAGAAIGNSLDAQDVERVRLEEQQRRQQIELERQRREIEEMRRQQRYDDLYRRY
;
A
#
# COMPACT_ATOMS: atom_id res chain seq x y z
N MET A 1 15.82 -1.24 34.37
CA MET A 1 15.95 -0.88 32.94
C MET A 1 15.47 0.55 32.77
N ASN A 2 16.33 1.46 32.31
CA ASN A 2 16.02 2.90 32.31
C ASN A 2 15.09 3.24 31.15
N PHE A 3 13.83 3.54 31.45
CA PHE A 3 12.75 3.84 30.50
C PHE A 3 13.14 4.95 29.49
N ARG A 4 13.97 5.90 29.93
CA ARG A 4 14.52 6.99 29.11
C ARG A 4 15.45 6.48 28.00
N GLY A 5 16.20 5.41 28.25
CA GLY A 5 17.10 4.78 27.27
C GLY A 5 16.33 4.02 26.20
N VAL A 6 15.25 3.32 26.57
CA VAL A 6 14.36 2.63 25.62
C VAL A 6 13.69 3.62 24.66
N LEU A 7 13.28 4.78 25.19
CA LEU A 7 12.61 5.83 24.42
C LEU A 7 13.57 6.53 23.43
N LEU A 8 14.82 6.78 23.85
CA LEU A 8 15.85 7.36 22.99
C LEU A 8 16.32 6.41 21.88
N VAL A 9 16.50 5.12 22.20
CA VAL A 9 16.86 4.11 21.19
C VAL A 9 15.71 3.86 20.21
N GLY A 10 14.47 3.83 20.69
CA GLY A 10 13.28 3.72 19.84
C GLY A 10 13.15 4.90 18.87
N ALA A 11 13.39 6.13 19.33
CA ALA A 11 13.35 7.33 18.49
C ALA A 11 14.44 7.32 17.40
N ALA A 12 15.65 6.86 17.73
CA ALA A 12 16.74 6.77 16.76
C ALA A 12 16.48 5.73 15.65
N VAL A 13 15.88 4.58 15.99
CA VAL A 13 15.52 3.54 15.00
C VAL A 13 14.43 4.03 14.05
N VAL A 14 13.44 4.79 14.52
CA VAL A 14 12.39 5.37 13.67
C VAL A 14 12.96 6.39 12.68
N LEU A 15 13.95 7.19 13.11
CA LEU A 15 14.61 8.18 12.25
C LEU A 15 15.45 7.53 11.14
N CYS A 16 16.03 6.35 11.37
CA CYS A 16 16.80 5.63 10.34
C CYS A 16 15.93 4.96 9.26
N VAL A 17 14.70 4.54 9.58
CA VAL A 17 13.79 3.88 8.61
C VAL A 17 13.16 4.90 7.63
N GLY A 18 13.17 6.18 7.97
CA GLY A 18 12.57 7.23 7.14
C GLY A 18 13.43 7.76 5.99
N CYS A 19 14.71 7.38 5.88
CA CYS A 19 15.68 8.16 5.09
C CYS A 19 16.06 7.60 3.71
N SER A 20 15.63 6.42 3.26
CA SER A 20 15.90 6.04 1.87
C SER A 20 14.91 5.08 1.21
N GLN A 21 14.54 5.46 -0.02
CA GLN A 21 14.05 4.63 -1.12
C GLN A 21 12.58 4.16 -1.08
N PRO A 22 11.97 3.98 -2.28
CA PRO A 22 10.76 3.18 -2.40
C PRO A 22 11.10 1.73 -2.05
N LEU A 23 10.98 1.39 -0.77
CA LEU A 23 11.11 0.01 -0.28
C LEU A 23 9.96 -0.83 -0.82
N SER A 24 10.26 -2.03 -1.30
CA SER A 24 9.25 -3.04 -1.65
C SER A 24 8.34 -3.31 -0.44
N LYS A 25 7.05 -3.58 -0.72
CA LYS A 25 6.06 -3.87 0.32
C LYS A 25 6.45 -5.11 1.12
N ALA A 26 7.14 -6.09 0.53
CA ALA A 26 7.75 -7.21 1.24
C ALA A 26 8.73 -6.76 2.32
N VAL A 27 9.69 -5.89 1.97
CA VAL A 27 10.69 -5.41 2.93
C VAL A 27 10.03 -4.55 4.01
N LYS A 28 9.11 -3.67 3.60
CA LYS A 28 8.38 -2.82 4.55
C LYS A 28 7.50 -3.66 5.48
N GLY A 29 6.76 -4.62 4.93
CA GLY A 29 5.91 -5.54 5.68
C GLY A 29 6.71 -6.42 6.62
N GLY A 30 7.83 -6.96 6.16
CA GLY A 30 8.76 -7.73 6.98
C GLY A 30 9.33 -6.90 8.13
N ALA A 31 9.80 -5.68 7.87
CA ALA A 31 10.33 -4.80 8.92
C ALA A 31 9.26 -4.43 9.97
N LEU A 32 8.06 -4.07 9.52
CA LEU A 32 6.94 -3.71 10.39
C LEU A 32 6.46 -4.91 11.21
N GLY A 33 6.34 -6.08 10.56
CA GLY A 33 6.00 -7.34 11.21
C GLY A 33 7.07 -7.77 12.21
N THR A 34 8.35 -7.62 11.88
CA THR A 34 9.47 -7.90 12.79
C THR A 34 9.39 -7.01 14.03
N ALA A 35 9.22 -5.70 13.85
CA ALA A 35 9.16 -4.76 14.97
C ALA A 35 7.92 -5.00 15.85
N ALA A 36 6.75 -5.18 15.24
CA ALA A 36 5.51 -5.48 15.95
C ALA A 36 5.57 -6.83 16.68
N GLY A 37 6.07 -7.86 16.00
CA GLY A 37 6.24 -9.21 16.55
C GLY A 37 7.29 -9.25 17.66
N ALA A 38 8.42 -8.57 17.51
CA ALA A 38 9.43 -8.44 18.55
C ALA A 38 8.90 -7.74 19.79
N GLY A 39 8.17 -6.63 19.61
CA GLY A 39 7.56 -5.90 20.71
C GLY A 39 6.53 -6.75 21.46
N ALA A 40 5.59 -7.37 20.73
CA ALA A 40 4.59 -8.25 21.33
C ALA A 40 5.23 -9.47 22.02
N GLY A 41 6.20 -10.11 21.36
CA GLY A 41 6.94 -11.25 21.89
C GLY A 41 7.76 -10.91 23.12
N ALA A 42 8.36 -9.71 23.19
CA ALA A 42 9.08 -9.25 24.38
C ALA A 42 8.13 -9.05 25.57
N ILE A 43 6.94 -8.48 25.34
CA ILE A 43 5.92 -8.27 26.36
C ILE A 43 5.46 -9.62 26.94
N VAL A 44 5.14 -10.59 26.08
CA VAL A 44 4.69 -11.92 26.54
C VAL A 44 5.85 -12.69 27.19
N GLY A 45 7.02 -12.73 26.54
CA GLY A 45 8.21 -13.40 27.07
C GLY A 45 8.68 -12.83 28.42
N SER A 46 8.48 -11.53 28.66
CA SER A 46 8.82 -10.92 29.95
C SER A 46 7.98 -11.45 31.12
N GLN A 47 6.79 -12.00 30.87
CA GLN A 47 5.95 -12.60 31.92
C GLN A 47 6.49 -13.95 32.40
N VAL A 48 7.23 -14.66 31.55
CA VAL A 48 7.86 -15.96 31.87
C VAL A 48 9.37 -15.84 32.14
N GLY A 49 9.90 -14.61 32.18
CA GLY A 49 11.32 -14.33 32.45
C GLY A 49 12.23 -14.38 31.21
N GLU A 50 11.67 -14.54 30.01
CA GLU A 50 12.39 -14.82 28.77
C GLU A 50 12.06 -13.77 27.69
N ALA A 51 12.11 -12.48 28.07
CA ALA A 51 11.77 -11.38 27.16
C ALA A 51 12.58 -11.40 25.85
N GLY A 52 13.86 -11.76 25.92
CA GLY A 52 14.74 -11.83 24.74
C GLY A 52 14.35 -12.96 23.78
N ILE A 53 13.98 -14.13 24.31
CA ILE A 53 13.55 -15.28 23.49
C ILE A 53 12.19 -14.98 22.87
N GLY A 54 11.26 -14.44 23.66
CA GLY A 54 9.94 -14.03 23.17
C GLY A 54 10.06 -12.98 22.06
N ALA A 55 10.94 -11.98 22.22
CA ALA A 55 11.21 -10.98 21.20
C ALA A 55 11.79 -11.61 19.92
N ALA A 56 12.77 -12.51 20.04
CA ALA A 56 13.39 -13.14 18.87
C ALA A 56 12.41 -14.03 18.08
N VAL A 57 11.59 -14.81 18.79
CA VAL A 57 10.56 -15.66 18.16
C VAL A 57 9.49 -14.79 17.48
N GLY A 58 8.99 -13.78 18.20
CA GLY A 58 8.00 -12.86 17.64
C GLY A 58 8.54 -12.07 16.45
N ALA A 59 9.80 -11.64 16.50
CA ALA A 59 10.51 -11.00 15.40
C ALA A 59 10.59 -11.91 14.17
N GLY A 60 11.01 -13.17 14.36
CA GLY A 60 11.14 -14.14 13.27
C GLY A 60 9.81 -14.45 12.59
N ILE A 61 8.76 -14.70 13.37
CA ILE A 61 7.40 -14.95 12.84
C ILE A 61 6.88 -13.70 12.12
N GLY A 62 7.02 -12.53 12.74
CA GLY A 62 6.58 -11.27 12.17
C GLY A 62 7.30 -10.89 10.88
N LEU A 63 8.60 -11.18 10.79
CA LEU A 63 9.40 -10.99 9.57
C LEU A 63 8.86 -11.85 8.44
N LEU A 64 8.73 -13.16 8.68
CA LEU A 64 8.29 -14.12 7.67
C LEU A 64 6.87 -13.82 7.17
N ALA A 65 5.95 -13.59 8.10
CA ALA A 65 4.57 -13.24 7.77
C ALA A 65 4.49 -11.91 7.02
N GLY A 66 5.19 -10.88 7.50
CA GLY A 66 5.21 -9.56 6.87
C GLY A 66 5.83 -9.55 5.48
N ALA A 67 6.92 -10.31 5.29
CA ALA A 67 7.58 -10.47 4.00
C ALA A 67 6.71 -11.24 2.99
N ALA A 68 6.06 -12.33 3.43
CA ALA A 68 5.17 -13.11 2.57
C ALA A 68 3.96 -12.28 2.09
N ILE A 69 3.29 -11.57 2.99
CA ILE A 69 2.15 -10.70 2.66
C ILE A 69 2.63 -9.56 1.73
N GLY A 70 3.72 -8.90 2.08
CA GLY A 70 4.23 -7.79 1.28
C GLY A 70 4.64 -8.21 -0.14
N ASN A 71 5.17 -9.41 -0.33
CA ASN A 71 5.50 -9.93 -1.66
C ASN A 71 4.23 -10.08 -2.54
N SER A 72 3.12 -10.53 -1.96
CA SER A 72 1.84 -10.61 -2.69
C SER A 72 1.25 -9.24 -3.02
N LEU A 73 1.53 -8.22 -2.20
CA LEU A 73 1.11 -6.84 -2.46
C LEU A 73 1.95 -6.19 -3.56
N ASP A 74 3.26 -6.42 -3.58
CA ASP A 74 4.13 -5.95 -4.66
C ASP A 74 3.68 -6.47 -6.02
N ALA A 75 3.28 -7.75 -6.10
CA ALA A 75 2.74 -8.34 -7.32
C ALA A 75 1.42 -7.69 -7.76
N GLN A 76 0.52 -7.42 -6.80
CA GLN A 76 -0.75 -6.74 -7.08
C GLN A 76 -0.54 -5.30 -7.54
N ASP A 77 0.43 -4.57 -7.00
CA ASP A 77 0.69 -3.19 -7.39
C ASP A 77 1.09 -3.10 -8.88
N VAL A 78 1.88 -4.07 -9.38
CA VAL A 78 2.23 -4.14 -10.82
C VAL A 78 0.98 -4.34 -11.68
N GLU A 79 0.07 -5.20 -11.27
CA GLU A 79 -1.17 -5.45 -12.01
C GLU A 79 -2.13 -4.26 -11.94
N ARG A 80 -2.23 -3.60 -10.78
CA ARG A 80 -3.02 -2.38 -10.61
C ARG A 80 -2.55 -1.27 -11.53
N VAL A 81 -1.25 -1.04 -11.63
CA VAL A 81 -0.69 -0.03 -12.55
C VAL A 81 -1.08 -0.34 -14.00
N ARG A 82 -1.00 -1.61 -14.43
CA ARG A 82 -1.43 -2.01 -15.78
C ARG A 82 -2.92 -1.79 -16.00
N LEU A 83 -3.75 -2.15 -15.02
CA LEU A 83 -5.20 -1.97 -15.09
C LEU A 83 -5.58 -0.48 -15.13
N GLU A 84 -4.93 0.36 -14.33
CA GLU A 84 -5.13 1.80 -14.32
C GLU A 84 -4.77 2.43 -15.67
N GLU A 85 -3.67 2.00 -16.30
CA GLU A 85 -3.31 2.45 -17.65
C GLU A 85 -4.37 2.04 -18.70
N GLN A 86 -4.86 0.80 -18.63
CA GLN A 86 -5.92 0.32 -19.53
C GLN A 86 -7.22 1.10 -19.33
N GLN A 87 -7.64 1.30 -18.07
CA GLN A 87 -8.81 2.10 -17.75
C GLN A 87 -8.67 3.54 -18.23
N ARG A 88 -7.50 4.14 -18.06
CA ARG A 88 -7.24 5.51 -18.52
C ARG A 88 -7.34 5.61 -20.04
N ARG A 89 -6.81 4.64 -20.79
CA ARG A 89 -6.97 4.57 -22.25
C ARG A 89 -8.44 4.43 -22.66
N GLN A 90 -9.19 3.56 -21.98
CA GLN A 90 -10.62 3.40 -22.24
C GLN A 90 -11.42 4.67 -21.95
N GLN A 91 -11.10 5.38 -20.86
CA GLN A 91 -11.77 6.64 -20.53
C GLN A 91 -11.56 7.71 -21.60
N ILE A 92 -10.34 7.83 -22.13
CA ILE A 92 -10.03 8.77 -23.22
C ILE A 92 -10.84 8.43 -24.49
N GLU A 93 -10.99 7.15 -24.81
CA GLU A 93 -11.74 6.70 -25.98
C GLU A 93 -13.26 6.93 -25.82
N LEU A 94 -13.81 6.63 -24.65
CA LEU A 94 -15.20 6.93 -24.30
C LEU A 94 -15.50 8.43 -24.34
N GLU A 95 -14.57 9.27 -23.89
CA GLU A 95 -14.71 10.73 -23.99
C GLU A 95 -14.70 11.22 -25.44
N ARG A 96 -13.90 10.60 -26.32
CA ARG A 96 -13.94 10.90 -27.75
C ARG A 96 -15.28 10.50 -28.36
N GLN A 97 -15.74 9.28 -28.10
CA GLN A 97 -17.03 8.79 -28.58
C GLN A 97 -18.20 9.66 -28.07
N ARG A 98 -18.15 10.10 -26.80
CA ARG A 98 -19.18 10.98 -26.23
C ARG A 98 -19.24 12.33 -26.92
N ARG A 99 -18.09 12.93 -27.26
CA ARG A 99 -18.04 14.19 -28.02
C ARG A 99 -18.67 14.05 -29.39
N GLU A 100 -18.30 13.00 -30.13
CA GLU A 100 -18.87 12.73 -31.45
C GLU A 100 -20.38 12.47 -31.39
N ILE A 101 -20.85 11.70 -30.41
CA ILE A 101 -22.29 11.46 -30.19
C ILE A 101 -23.02 12.75 -29.85
N GLU A 102 -22.43 13.63 -29.04
CA GLU A 102 -23.04 14.91 -28.68
C GLU A 102 -23.13 15.87 -29.87
N GLU A 103 -22.13 15.87 -30.74
CA GLU A 103 -22.12 16.61 -32.01
C GLU A 103 -23.20 16.07 -32.96
N MET A 104 -23.25 14.75 -33.18
CA MET A 104 -24.30 14.11 -33.99
C MET A 104 -25.70 14.40 -33.43
N ARG A 105 -25.88 14.29 -32.10
CA ARG A 105 -27.15 14.60 -31.43
C ARG A 105 -27.52 16.08 -31.56
N ARG A 106 -26.55 17.01 -31.55
CA ARG A 106 -26.80 18.43 -31.80
C ARG A 106 -27.31 18.67 -33.20
N GLN A 107 -26.70 18.03 -34.19
CA GLN A 107 -27.10 18.16 -35.59
C GLN A 107 -28.50 17.58 -35.83
N GLN A 108 -28.76 16.36 -35.32
CA GLN A 108 -30.10 15.75 -35.37
C GLN A 108 -31.15 16.64 -34.71
N ARG A 109 -30.84 17.25 -33.57
CA ARG A 109 -31.76 18.18 -32.90
C ARG A 109 -32.04 19.42 -33.74
N TYR A 110 -31.03 19.93 -34.46
CA TYR A 110 -31.21 21.08 -35.36
C TYR A 110 -32.12 20.73 -36.54
N ASP A 111 -31.90 19.55 -37.15
CA ASP A 111 -32.72 19.05 -38.25
C ASP A 111 -34.17 18.78 -37.82
N ASP A 112 -34.39 18.16 -36.66
CA ASP A 112 -35.72 17.92 -36.10
C ASP A 112 -36.47 19.23 -35.79
N LEU A 113 -35.76 20.27 -35.35
CA LEU A 113 -36.35 21.59 -35.14
C LEU A 113 -36.78 22.23 -36.47
N TYR A 114 -35.99 22.07 -37.54
CA TYR A 114 -36.32 22.61 -38.85
C TYR A 114 -37.45 21.86 -39.54
N ARG A 115 -37.54 20.54 -39.33
CA ARG A 115 -38.60 19.69 -39.91
C ARG A 115 -40.00 19.95 -39.33
N ARG A 116 -40.07 20.64 -38.18
CA ARG A 116 -41.31 20.94 -37.46
C ARG A 116 -41.95 22.28 -37.85
N TYR A 117 -41.26 23.10 -38.64
CA TYR A 117 -41.75 24.35 -39.26
C TYR A 117 -42.11 24.12 -40.72
#